data_AF-D7C3U5-F1
#
_entry.id   AF-D7C3U5-F1
#
_cell.length_a   1.000
_cell.length_b   1.000
_cell.length_c   1.000
_cell.angle_alpha   90.00
_cell.angle_beta   90.00
_cell.angle_gamma   90.00
#
_symmetry.space_group_name_H-M   'P 1'
#
loop_
_entity.id
_entity.type
_entity.pdbx_description
1 polymer ?
#
loop_
_entity_poly.entity_id
_entity_poly.type
_entity_poly.pdbx_seq_one_letter_code
_entity_poly.pdbx_strand_id
1 'polypeptide(L)'
;MAPVNPRTPVTLRPLYARLDGARVEEIPFRTKDGTRLGLGRVTTDSSPGQGHRPAVLLLHGHTASSDMFLLPETRNLVEVLLDEGYEPWLLDWRGSCRLPYNETGRRYTYDDVAVYDIPEAVALVRQRIGDRPLFVVAHCIGALSLSMSMAGGLVPGLAGVVAQGVFLTPKLAGRTSLRMTLAAELLKSRVDHIPVDFRTVGFWSRYTPLFALASRKASCPDPTCQILHNSAWGTGASLFVHEHLSATTHNRLAELLGPAPLWILPHLRRIELARSVVRWHHGDDRYRALPENALDQAGRIDCPVLLLSGSENGLWLDSQKLCHEVLAARQPRLDVAYAEVPGYGHLDTFIGRGAALDVFGHILDFLGKHR
;
A
#
# COMPACT_ATOMS: atom_id res chain seq x y z
N MET A 1 22.38 6.69 16.51
CA MET A 1 21.08 7.37 16.49
C MET A 1 20.44 7.19 17.85
N ALA A 2 20.05 8.28 18.51
CA ALA A 2 19.32 8.20 19.77
C ALA A 2 17.95 7.53 19.51
N PRO A 3 17.48 6.65 20.41
CA PRO A 3 16.13 6.10 20.30
C PRO A 3 15.11 7.24 20.31
N VAL A 4 14.13 7.20 19.41
CA VAL A 4 12.98 8.11 19.42
C VAL A 4 12.37 8.06 20.83
N ASN A 5 12.36 9.22 21.51
CA ASN A 5 11.82 9.31 22.86
C ASN A 5 10.34 8.87 22.82
N PRO A 6 9.95 7.81 23.57
CA PRO A 6 8.59 7.25 23.56
C PRO A 6 7.50 8.25 24.01
N ARG A 7 7.90 9.41 24.54
CA ARG A 7 7.00 10.51 24.95
C ARG A 7 6.77 11.57 23.88
N THR A 8 7.49 11.56 22.76
CA THR A 8 7.24 12.52 21.66
C THR A 8 5.94 12.11 20.97
N PRO A 9 4.94 13.02 20.85
CA PRO A 9 3.77 12.75 20.03
C PRO A 9 4.23 12.42 18.62
N VAL A 10 3.82 11.27 18.09
CA VAL A 10 3.92 11.04 16.64
C VAL A 10 2.72 11.76 16.05
N THR A 11 2.95 12.99 15.61
CA THR A 11 1.97 13.74 14.83
C THR A 11 2.07 13.25 13.40
N LEU A 12 0.98 12.70 12.86
CA LEU A 12 0.89 12.40 11.43
C LEU A 12 1.16 13.68 10.66
N ARG A 13 1.99 13.60 9.62
CA ARG A 13 2.10 14.72 8.69
C ARG A 13 0.70 15.04 8.15
N PRO A 14 0.25 16.31 8.08
CA PRO A 14 -1.07 16.63 7.58
C PRO A 14 -1.30 16.04 6.17
N LEU A 15 -2.53 15.60 5.89
CA LEU A 15 -2.92 15.21 4.54
C LEU A 15 -2.80 16.41 3.60
N TYR A 16 -2.28 16.18 2.40
CA TYR A 16 -2.38 17.14 1.31
C TYR A 16 -3.65 16.84 0.52
N ALA A 17 -4.78 17.28 1.07
CA ALA A 17 -6.10 17.05 0.49
C ALA A 17 -6.87 18.37 0.39
N ARG A 18 -7.62 18.50 -0.69
CA ARG A 18 -8.70 19.48 -0.80
C ARG A 18 -9.98 18.71 -1.06
N LEU A 19 -10.84 18.63 -0.05
CA LEU A 19 -12.12 17.96 -0.15
C LEU A 19 -13.22 19.00 0.05
N ASP A 20 -13.70 19.58 -1.05
CA ASP A 20 -14.76 20.58 -0.99
C ASP A 20 -16.05 19.92 -0.47
N GLY A 21 -16.57 20.38 0.69
CA GLY A 21 -17.79 19.83 1.30
C GLY A 21 -17.61 18.54 2.12
N ALA A 22 -16.38 18.05 2.29
CA ALA A 22 -16.07 16.92 3.17
C ALA A 22 -15.09 17.32 4.30
N ARG A 23 -15.16 16.58 5.41
CA ARG A 23 -14.30 16.72 6.59
C ARG A 23 -13.52 15.44 6.79
N VAL A 24 -12.28 15.57 7.28
CA VAL A 24 -11.45 14.44 7.70
C VAL A 24 -11.32 14.47 9.23
N GLU A 25 -11.89 13.46 9.90
CA GLU A 25 -11.62 13.18 11.32
C GLU A 25 -10.32 12.35 11.41
N GLU A 26 -9.25 12.95 11.91
CA GLU A 26 -8.00 12.24 12.20
C GLU A 26 -8.10 11.50 13.54
N ILE A 27 -7.99 10.18 13.50
CA ILE A 27 -8.13 9.28 14.64
C ILE A 27 -6.78 8.60 14.89
N PRO A 28 -5.90 9.18 15.73
CA PRO A 28 -4.68 8.52 16.14
C PRO A 28 -5.01 7.31 17.03
N PHE A 29 -4.37 6.18 16.78
CA PHE A 29 -4.55 4.98 17.60
C PHE A 29 -3.21 4.30 17.89
N ARG A 30 -3.22 3.38 18.86
CA ARG A 30 -2.03 2.62 19.27
C ARG A 30 -2.32 1.14 19.10
N THR A 31 -1.46 0.45 18.36
CA THR A 31 -1.51 -1.00 18.19
C THR A 31 -1.05 -1.74 19.44
N LYS A 32 -1.34 -3.04 19.51
CA LYS A 32 -0.97 -3.90 20.65
C LYS A 32 0.54 -4.02 20.88
N ASP A 33 1.36 -3.88 19.84
CA ASP A 33 2.82 -3.83 19.97
C ASP A 33 3.37 -2.43 20.34
N GLY A 34 2.47 -1.47 20.58
CA GLY A 34 2.79 -0.12 21.02
C GLY A 34 3.10 0.86 19.90
N THR A 35 2.97 0.49 18.63
CA THR A 35 3.14 1.40 17.50
C THR A 35 1.99 2.41 17.44
N ARG A 36 2.27 3.69 17.12
CA ARG A 36 1.24 4.73 17.00
C ARG A 36 0.93 4.94 15.53
N LEU A 37 -0.33 4.83 15.14
CA LEU A 37 -0.77 4.88 13.74
C LEU A 37 -1.87 5.93 13.56
N GLY A 38 -2.23 6.16 12.30
CA GLY A 38 -3.27 7.11 11.91
C GLY A 38 -4.40 6.44 11.15
N LEU A 39 -5.63 6.83 11.48
CA LEU A 39 -6.81 6.49 10.71
C LEU A 39 -7.59 7.78 10.40
N GLY A 40 -7.78 8.11 9.14
CA GLY A 40 -8.62 9.23 8.71
C GLY A 40 -10.02 8.76 8.36
N ARG A 41 -11.07 9.34 8.93
CA ARG A 41 -12.46 9.09 8.50
C ARG A 41 -12.93 10.29 7.68
N VAL A 42 -13.41 10.05 6.47
CA VAL A 42 -13.90 11.11 5.58
C VAL A 42 -15.42 11.13 5.59
N THR A 43 -16.01 12.27 5.95
CA THR A 43 -17.47 12.47 5.99
C THR A 43 -17.87 13.73 5.25
N THR A 44 -19.06 13.76 4.66
CA THR A 44 -19.65 14.99 4.09
C THR A 44 -20.58 15.63 5.12
N ASP A 45 -20.77 16.95 5.12
CA ASP A 45 -21.79 17.58 5.96
C ASP A 45 -23.16 17.51 5.26
N SER A 46 -24.19 17.04 5.97
CA SER A 46 -25.61 17.12 5.59
C SER A 46 -26.05 16.29 4.37
N SER A 47 -26.32 15.00 4.59
CA SER A 47 -27.29 14.27 3.76
C SER A 47 -28.10 13.29 4.61
N PRO A 48 -29.43 13.17 4.41
CA PRO A 48 -30.21 12.10 5.00
C PRO A 48 -29.58 10.74 4.61
N GLY A 49 -29.16 9.93 5.59
CA GLY A 49 -28.58 8.60 5.32
C GLY A 49 -27.09 8.42 5.64
N GLN A 50 -26.39 9.42 6.19
CA GLN A 50 -24.97 9.27 6.62
C GLN A 50 -24.73 8.08 7.57
N GLY A 51 -25.70 7.73 8.41
CA GLY A 51 -25.60 6.59 9.32
C GLY A 51 -25.68 5.21 8.68
N HIS A 52 -25.91 5.10 7.36
CA HIS A 52 -26.14 3.82 6.65
C HIS A 52 -25.20 3.58 5.45
N ARG A 53 -24.24 4.48 5.19
CA ARG A 53 -23.30 4.30 4.06
C ARG A 53 -22.34 3.14 4.34
N PRO A 54 -22.11 2.20 3.41
CA PRO A 54 -21.05 1.20 3.58
C PRO A 54 -19.69 1.87 3.74
N ALA A 55 -18.84 1.32 4.60
CA ALA A 55 -17.51 1.84 4.85
C ALA A 55 -16.49 1.21 3.89
N VAL A 56 -15.50 1.99 3.46
CA VAL A 56 -14.42 1.51 2.59
C VAL A 56 -13.08 1.90 3.19
N LEU A 57 -12.33 0.91 3.70
CA LEU A 57 -10.99 1.10 4.24
C LEU A 57 -9.95 1.07 3.12
N LEU A 58 -9.16 2.13 3.01
CA LEU A 58 -8.13 2.32 2.00
C LEU A 58 -6.74 2.06 2.60
N LEU A 59 -6.01 1.11 2.02
CA LEU A 59 -4.66 0.71 2.44
C LEU A 59 -3.65 1.08 1.36
N HIS A 60 -2.75 2.01 1.67
CA HIS A 60 -1.67 2.39 0.77
C HIS A 60 -0.55 1.31 0.72
N GLY A 61 0.31 1.41 -0.29
CA GLY A 61 1.51 0.59 -0.44
C GLY A 61 2.66 1.07 0.45
N HIS A 62 3.72 0.26 0.61
CA HIS A 62 4.88 0.69 1.39
C HIS A 62 5.45 1.98 0.79
N THR A 63 5.88 2.91 1.65
CA THR A 63 6.48 4.21 1.30
C THR A 63 5.50 5.24 0.78
N ALA A 64 4.31 4.84 0.35
CA ALA A 64 3.20 5.76 0.11
C ALA A 64 2.52 6.16 1.44
N SER A 65 1.46 6.95 1.35
CA SER A 65 0.54 7.27 2.45
C SER A 65 -0.90 7.29 1.93
N SER A 66 -1.84 7.60 2.81
CA SER A 66 -3.23 7.89 2.42
C SER A 66 -3.37 9.01 1.37
N ASP A 67 -2.38 9.90 1.21
CA ASP A 67 -2.41 10.99 0.22
C ASP A 67 -2.56 10.48 -1.22
N MET A 68 -2.12 9.24 -1.50
CA MET A 68 -2.24 8.66 -2.84
C MET A 68 -3.70 8.50 -3.31
N PHE A 69 -4.66 8.48 -2.38
CA PHE A 69 -6.09 8.36 -2.67
C PHE A 69 -6.82 9.71 -2.70
N LEU A 70 -6.09 10.82 -2.45
CA LEU A 70 -6.62 12.15 -2.13
C LEU A 70 -6.03 13.27 -2.99
N LEU A 71 -5.43 12.95 -4.14
CA LEU A 71 -4.78 13.93 -4.99
C LEU A 71 -5.77 15.06 -5.36
N PRO A 72 -5.54 16.32 -4.94
CA PRO A 72 -6.48 17.41 -5.19
C PRO A 72 -6.45 17.91 -6.64
N GLU A 73 -5.38 17.60 -7.38
CA GLU A 73 -5.22 17.98 -8.78
C GLU A 73 -5.94 17.05 -9.78
N THR A 74 -6.47 15.92 -9.32
CA THR A 74 -7.19 14.94 -10.14
C THR A 74 -8.48 14.54 -9.45
N ARG A 75 -9.43 13.99 -10.21
CA ARG A 75 -10.59 13.34 -9.61
C ARG A 75 -10.10 12.09 -8.87
N ASN A 76 -10.17 12.10 -7.54
CA ASN A 76 -9.52 11.07 -6.73
C ASN A 76 -10.51 10.00 -6.22
N LEU A 77 -9.97 8.88 -5.71
CA LEU A 77 -10.79 7.74 -5.30
C LEU A 77 -11.73 8.09 -4.15
N VAL A 78 -11.28 8.93 -3.20
CA VAL A 78 -12.11 9.34 -2.06
C VAL A 78 -13.31 10.14 -2.52
N GLU A 79 -13.14 11.11 -3.42
CA GLU A 79 -14.25 11.88 -4.00
C GLU A 79 -15.25 10.98 -4.73
N VAL A 80 -14.75 10.04 -5.53
CA VAL A 80 -15.60 9.08 -6.25
C VAL A 80 -16.39 8.19 -5.29
N LEU A 81 -15.76 7.69 -4.22
CA LEU A 81 -16.46 6.91 -3.20
C LEU A 81 -17.53 7.73 -2.46
N LEU A 82 -17.24 9.00 -2.14
CA LEU A 82 -18.20 9.88 -1.46
C LEU A 82 -19.44 10.15 -2.32
N ASP A 83 -19.24 10.40 -3.61
CA ASP A 83 -20.32 10.66 -4.58
C ASP A 83 -21.20 9.41 -4.80
N GLU A 84 -20.60 8.22 -4.77
CA GLU A 84 -21.31 6.94 -4.84
C GLU A 84 -21.91 6.46 -3.51
N GLY A 85 -21.86 7.31 -2.47
CA GLY A 85 -22.53 7.06 -1.20
C GLY A 85 -21.81 6.06 -0.29
N TYR A 86 -20.49 5.92 -0.43
CA TYR A 86 -19.63 5.22 0.51
C TYR A 86 -19.04 6.17 1.56
N GLU A 87 -18.54 5.61 2.67
CA GLU A 87 -17.78 6.33 3.71
C GLU A 87 -16.31 5.88 3.68
N PRO A 88 -15.38 6.69 3.15
CA PRO A 88 -13.96 6.35 3.09
C PRO A 88 -13.26 6.42 4.45
N TRP A 89 -12.42 5.43 4.72
CA TRP A 89 -11.51 5.35 5.86
C TRP A 89 -10.09 5.15 5.37
N LEU A 90 -9.14 5.92 5.87
CA LEU A 90 -7.78 6.05 5.35
C LEU A 90 -6.78 5.56 6.38
N LEU A 91 -6.17 4.38 6.16
CA LEU A 91 -5.21 3.83 7.12
C LEU A 91 -3.78 4.19 6.73
N ASP A 92 -3.12 4.98 7.59
CA ASP A 92 -1.67 5.13 7.60
C ASP A 92 -1.05 4.13 8.57
N TRP A 93 -0.71 2.95 8.04
CA TRP A 93 -0.02 1.89 8.76
C TRP A 93 1.48 2.19 8.89
N ARG A 94 2.25 1.39 9.66
CA ARG A 94 3.62 1.75 10.06
C ARG A 94 4.62 2.00 8.91
N GLY A 95 4.29 1.63 7.67
CA GLY A 95 5.07 1.91 6.47
C GLY A 95 4.69 3.19 5.73
N SER A 96 3.79 4.00 6.28
CA SER A 96 3.38 5.29 5.71
C SER A 96 4.52 6.32 5.74
N CYS A 97 4.68 7.09 4.66
CA CYS A 97 5.57 8.27 4.66
C CYS A 97 5.04 9.46 5.49
N ARG A 98 3.78 9.42 5.93
CA ARG A 98 3.24 10.35 6.93
C ARG A 98 3.68 10.01 8.35
N LEU A 99 4.27 8.83 8.54
CA LEU A 99 4.83 8.36 9.80
C LEU A 99 6.37 8.29 9.71
N PRO A 100 7.09 8.48 10.83
CA PRO A 100 8.56 8.56 10.79
C PRO A 100 9.23 7.18 10.68
N TYR A 101 8.46 6.09 10.64
CA TYR A 101 8.99 4.78 10.97
C TYR A 101 9.88 4.16 9.89
N ASN A 102 9.71 4.55 8.62
CA ASN A 102 10.60 4.13 7.53
C ASN A 102 12.02 4.71 7.64
N GLU A 103 12.22 5.76 8.44
CA GLU A 103 13.51 6.43 8.60
C GLU A 103 14.09 6.26 10.00
N THR A 104 13.26 6.40 11.03
CA THR A 104 13.68 6.48 12.43
C THR A 104 12.92 5.53 13.36
N GLY A 105 12.10 4.64 12.80
CA GLY A 105 11.27 3.70 13.56
C GLY A 105 12.02 2.48 14.07
N ARG A 106 11.33 1.69 14.91
CA ARG A 106 11.75 0.32 15.22
C ARG A 106 11.63 -0.51 13.94
N ARG A 107 12.66 -1.31 13.64
CA ARG A 107 12.62 -2.28 12.55
C ARG A 107 11.43 -3.23 12.74
N TYR A 108 10.72 -3.50 11.66
CA TYR A 108 9.52 -4.33 11.63
C TYR A 108 9.51 -5.18 10.35
N THR A 109 8.57 -6.11 10.27
CA THR A 109 8.29 -6.95 9.10
C THR A 109 6.81 -6.86 8.73
N TYR A 110 6.42 -7.37 7.56
CA TYR A 110 5.01 -7.45 7.19
C TYR A 110 4.16 -8.30 8.14
N ASP A 111 4.77 -9.19 8.94
CA ASP A 111 4.06 -9.89 10.00
C ASP A 111 3.50 -8.91 11.04
N ASP A 112 4.26 -7.88 11.39
CA ASP A 112 3.82 -6.86 12.34
C ASP A 112 2.61 -6.08 11.80
N VAL A 113 2.65 -5.74 10.51
CA VAL A 113 1.54 -5.04 9.83
C VAL A 113 0.28 -5.92 9.83
N ALA A 114 0.45 -7.20 9.51
CA ALA A 114 -0.65 -8.15 9.37
C ALA A 114 -1.25 -8.58 10.72
N VAL A 115 -0.48 -8.60 11.80
CA VAL A 115 -0.96 -8.98 13.15
C VAL A 115 -1.45 -7.79 13.96
N TYR A 116 -0.83 -6.62 13.79
CA TYR A 116 -1.07 -5.48 14.68
C TYR A 116 -1.74 -4.30 13.98
N ASP A 117 -1.28 -3.87 12.81
CA ASP A 117 -1.73 -2.61 12.23
C ASP A 117 -3.12 -2.75 11.60
N ILE A 118 -3.26 -3.69 10.67
CA ILE A 118 -4.49 -3.89 9.90
C ILE A 118 -5.64 -4.39 10.79
N PRO A 119 -5.47 -5.42 11.65
CA PRO A 119 -6.56 -5.90 12.49
C PRO A 119 -7.07 -4.86 13.50
N GLU A 120 -6.17 -4.06 14.07
CA GLU A 120 -6.56 -3.01 15.02
C GLU A 120 -7.32 -1.87 14.31
N ALA A 121 -6.89 -1.47 13.10
CA ALA A 121 -7.62 -0.51 12.30
C ALA A 121 -9.01 -1.03 11.90
N VAL A 122 -9.11 -2.28 11.44
CA VAL A 122 -10.41 -2.92 11.11
C VAL A 122 -11.31 -2.97 12.33
N ALA A 123 -10.80 -3.36 13.50
CA ALA A 123 -11.57 -3.37 14.75
C ALA A 123 -12.08 -1.98 15.13
N LEU A 124 -11.24 -0.95 15.00
CA LEU A 124 -11.61 0.44 15.29
C LEU A 124 -12.69 0.96 14.33
N VAL A 125 -12.59 0.65 13.03
CA VAL A 125 -13.62 0.98 12.04
C VAL A 125 -14.92 0.27 12.42
N ARG A 126 -14.88 -1.05 12.70
CA ARG A 126 -16.07 -1.82 13.12
C ARG A 126 -16.77 -1.23 14.33
N GLN A 127 -16.03 -0.79 15.35
CA GLN A 127 -16.60 -0.11 16.51
C GLN A 127 -17.36 1.18 16.15
N ARG A 128 -16.92 1.90 15.11
CA ARG A 128 -17.51 3.17 14.67
C ARG A 128 -18.66 2.98 13.67
N ILE A 129 -18.63 1.90 12.88
CA ILE A 129 -19.61 1.66 11.83
C ILE A 129 -20.73 0.70 12.23
N GLY A 130 -20.55 -0.10 13.30
CA GLY A 130 -21.48 -1.15 13.70
C GLY A 130 -21.53 -2.29 12.68
N ASP A 131 -22.74 -2.75 12.37
CA ASP A 131 -22.98 -3.86 11.44
C ASP A 131 -22.96 -3.45 9.96
N ARG A 132 -22.64 -2.18 9.67
CA ARG A 132 -22.51 -1.71 8.28
C ARG A 132 -21.46 -2.53 7.52
N PRO A 133 -21.66 -2.77 6.21
CA PRO A 133 -20.67 -3.44 5.38
C PRO A 133 -19.34 -2.67 5.42
N LEU A 134 -18.23 -3.41 5.55
CA LEU A 134 -16.88 -2.89 5.48
C LEU A 134 -16.15 -3.52 4.30
N PHE A 135 -15.85 -2.70 3.31
CA PHE A 135 -14.98 -3.06 2.20
C PHE A 135 -13.55 -2.63 2.46
N VAL A 136 -12.62 -3.23 1.73
CA VAL A 136 -11.22 -2.80 1.73
C VAL A 136 -10.73 -2.61 0.29
N VAL A 137 -10.10 -1.48 0.02
CA VAL A 137 -9.33 -1.26 -1.22
C VAL A 137 -7.87 -1.11 -0.81
N ALA A 138 -7.04 -2.07 -1.20
CA ALA A 138 -5.65 -2.14 -0.77
C ALA A 138 -4.70 -2.11 -1.97
N HIS A 139 -3.59 -1.39 -1.83
CA HIS A 139 -2.57 -1.20 -2.85
C HIS A 139 -1.25 -1.87 -2.44
N CYS A 140 -0.61 -2.58 -3.37
CA CYS A 140 0.77 -3.05 -3.27
C CYS A 140 1.03 -3.85 -1.97
N ILE A 141 2.03 -3.45 -1.17
CA ILE A 141 2.37 -4.09 0.10
C ILE A 141 1.23 -4.00 1.13
N GLY A 142 0.34 -3.00 1.03
CA GLY A 142 -0.87 -2.94 1.84
C GLY A 142 -1.79 -4.12 1.52
N ALA A 143 -1.98 -4.45 0.24
CA ALA A 143 -2.77 -5.60 -0.20
C ALA A 143 -2.10 -6.94 0.15
N LEU A 144 -0.78 -7.03 0.01
CA LEU A 144 0.00 -8.19 0.44
C LEU A 144 -0.11 -8.43 1.95
N SER A 145 0.02 -7.38 2.77
CA SER A 145 -0.08 -7.51 4.22
C SER A 145 -1.51 -7.83 4.66
N LEU A 146 -2.51 -7.26 3.97
CA LEU A 146 -3.92 -7.61 4.17
C LEU A 146 -4.17 -9.11 3.88
N SER A 147 -3.59 -9.65 2.81
CA SER A 147 -3.74 -11.07 2.47
C SER A 147 -3.21 -11.98 3.59
N MET A 148 -2.14 -11.58 4.29
CA MET A 148 -1.64 -12.28 5.47
C MET A 148 -2.66 -12.25 6.61
N SER A 149 -3.24 -11.08 6.91
CA SER A 149 -4.29 -10.96 7.93
C SER A 149 -5.52 -11.81 7.61
N MET A 150 -5.97 -11.81 6.35
CA MET A 150 -7.12 -12.59 5.89
C MET A 150 -6.85 -14.10 5.98
N ALA A 151 -5.70 -14.56 5.50
CA ALA A 151 -5.31 -15.96 5.59
C ALA A 151 -5.08 -16.43 7.05
N GLY A 152 -4.72 -15.50 7.96
CA GLY A 152 -4.68 -15.75 9.40
C GLY A 152 -6.05 -15.73 10.09
N GLY A 153 -7.10 -15.29 9.41
CA GLY A 153 -8.44 -15.07 9.98
C GLY A 153 -8.49 -13.91 10.98
N LEU A 154 -7.62 -12.91 10.83
CA LEU A 154 -7.49 -11.77 11.76
C LEU A 154 -8.45 -10.61 11.43
N VAL A 155 -9.03 -10.62 10.23
CA VAL A 155 -9.96 -9.58 9.74
C VAL A 155 -11.22 -10.19 9.11
N PRO A 156 -12.00 -10.98 9.88
CA PRO A 156 -13.16 -11.68 9.33
C PRO A 156 -14.31 -10.74 8.93
N GLY A 157 -15.19 -11.24 8.07
CA GLY A 157 -16.49 -10.64 7.77
C GLY A 157 -16.45 -9.36 6.93
N LEU A 158 -15.36 -9.12 6.18
CA LEU A 158 -15.31 -8.04 5.20
C LEU A 158 -16.39 -8.26 4.11
N ALA A 159 -17.00 -7.20 3.62
CA ALA A 159 -18.02 -7.29 2.56
C ALA A 159 -17.41 -7.58 1.18
N GLY A 160 -16.15 -7.19 0.99
CA GLY A 160 -15.37 -7.47 -0.21
C GLY A 160 -14.03 -6.75 -0.18
N VAL A 161 -13.07 -7.26 -0.94
CA VAL A 161 -11.71 -6.71 -1.02
C VAL A 161 -11.32 -6.43 -2.46
N VAL A 162 -10.86 -5.22 -2.74
CA VAL A 162 -10.12 -4.91 -3.98
C VAL A 162 -8.64 -4.88 -3.64
N ALA A 163 -7.87 -5.82 -4.19
CA ALA A 163 -6.42 -5.86 -4.08
C ALA A 163 -5.79 -5.37 -5.39
N GLN A 164 -5.06 -4.27 -5.35
CA GLN A 164 -4.39 -3.70 -6.51
C GLN A 164 -2.88 -3.99 -6.50
N GLY A 165 -2.37 -4.44 -7.64
CA GLY A 165 -0.95 -4.60 -7.93
C GLY A 165 -0.34 -5.93 -7.48
N VAL A 166 -0.60 -6.38 -6.25
CA VAL A 166 -0.17 -7.69 -5.74
C VAL A 166 -1.07 -8.18 -4.61
N PHE A 167 -1.23 -9.50 -4.47
CA PHE A 167 -1.96 -10.15 -3.39
C PHE A 167 -1.20 -11.37 -2.87
N LEU A 168 -1.64 -12.61 -3.16
CA LEU A 168 -1.05 -13.84 -2.59
C LEU A 168 0.13 -14.43 -3.38
N THR A 169 0.27 -14.14 -4.67
CA THR A 169 1.34 -14.69 -5.53
C THR A 169 2.25 -13.60 -6.10
N PRO A 170 3.13 -13.01 -5.27
CA PRO A 170 4.03 -11.95 -5.69
C PRO A 170 5.06 -12.45 -6.73
N LYS A 171 5.15 -11.73 -7.84
CA LYS A 171 6.10 -11.92 -8.93
C LYS A 171 6.78 -10.58 -9.25
N LEU A 172 7.96 -10.40 -8.69
CA LEU A 172 8.74 -9.19 -8.81
C LEU A 172 9.56 -9.18 -10.11
N ALA A 173 9.82 -8.01 -10.69
CA ALA A 173 10.67 -7.89 -11.87
C ALA A 173 12.07 -8.51 -11.64
N GLY A 174 12.57 -9.32 -12.59
CA GLY A 174 13.79 -10.13 -12.41
C GLY A 174 15.06 -9.32 -12.11
N ARG A 175 15.18 -8.09 -12.66
CA ARG A 175 16.30 -7.17 -12.38
C ARG A 175 16.26 -6.66 -10.94
N THR A 176 15.05 -6.47 -10.40
CA THR A 176 14.82 -6.09 -9.00
C THR A 176 15.22 -7.21 -8.05
N SER A 177 14.82 -8.45 -8.34
CA SER A 177 15.16 -9.65 -7.55
C SER A 177 16.69 -9.83 -7.38
N LEU A 178 17.44 -9.68 -8.48
CA LEU A 178 18.91 -9.76 -8.45
C LEU A 178 19.55 -8.62 -7.64
N ARG A 179 19.08 -7.38 -7.79
CA ARG A 179 19.61 -6.22 -7.07
C ARG A 179 19.26 -6.22 -5.59
N MET A 180 18.09 -6.74 -5.21
CA MET A 180 17.73 -6.94 -3.80
C MET A 180 18.68 -7.90 -3.08
N THR A 181 19.18 -8.92 -3.78
CA THR A 181 20.18 -9.87 -3.24
C THR A 181 21.49 -9.15 -2.89
N LEU A 182 21.92 -8.20 -3.75
CA LEU A 182 23.11 -7.39 -3.50
C LEU A 182 22.88 -6.31 -2.42
N ALA A 183 21.68 -5.71 -2.38
CA ALA A 183 21.31 -4.73 -1.37
C ALA A 183 21.20 -5.35 0.05
N ALA A 184 20.79 -6.61 0.15
CA ALA A 184 20.76 -7.34 1.43
C ALA A 184 22.17 -7.57 2.02
N GLU A 185 23.20 -7.75 1.19
CA GLU A 185 24.59 -7.80 1.65
C GLU A 185 25.10 -6.42 2.11
N LEU A 186 24.59 -5.34 1.50
CA LEU A 186 24.81 -3.96 1.96
C LEU A 186 24.05 -3.64 3.26
N LEU A 187 23.14 -4.50 3.75
CA LEU A 187 22.49 -4.36 5.06
C LEU A 187 23.49 -4.45 6.22
N LYS A 188 24.72 -4.90 5.95
CA LYS A 188 25.88 -4.82 6.85
C LYS A 188 26.48 -3.40 6.96
N SER A 189 26.00 -2.45 6.16
CA SER A 189 26.41 -1.04 6.19
C SER A 189 25.56 -0.24 7.19
N ARG A 190 26.01 0.98 7.56
CA ARG A 190 25.25 1.93 8.41
C ARG A 190 24.09 2.62 7.65
N VAL A 191 23.52 1.97 6.64
CA VAL A 191 22.41 2.49 5.83
C VAL A 191 21.15 1.72 6.18
N ASP A 192 20.17 2.39 6.76
CA ASP A 192 18.92 1.75 7.20
C ASP A 192 17.77 1.94 6.19
N HIS A 193 17.85 2.95 5.31
CA HIS A 193 16.82 3.28 4.31
C HIS A 193 17.41 3.89 3.03
N ILE A 194 16.64 3.87 1.94
CA ILE A 194 16.90 4.56 0.69
C ILE A 194 16.03 5.82 0.64
N PRO A 195 16.61 7.04 0.62
CA PRO A 195 15.84 8.26 0.43
C PRO A 195 15.36 8.40 -1.02
N VAL A 196 14.31 9.20 -1.20
CA VAL A 196 13.66 9.45 -2.50
C VAL A 196 13.72 10.92 -2.92
N ASP A 197 13.98 11.82 -1.97
CA ASP A 197 14.13 13.25 -2.23
C ASP A 197 15.61 13.63 -2.24
N PHE A 198 16.13 13.93 -3.44
CA PHE A 198 17.52 14.37 -3.57
C PHE A 198 17.77 15.73 -2.91
N ARG A 199 16.74 16.58 -2.82
CA ARG A 199 16.83 17.95 -2.29
C ARG A 199 17.11 17.95 -0.79
N THR A 200 16.61 16.94 -0.07
CA THR A 200 16.86 16.79 1.38
C THR A 200 18.20 16.14 1.68
N VAL A 201 18.67 15.19 0.87
CA VAL A 201 19.94 14.50 1.11
C VAL A 201 21.16 15.33 0.71
N GLY A 202 21.05 16.12 -0.36
CA GLY A 202 22.11 17.00 -0.87
C GLY A 202 23.23 16.28 -1.64
N PHE A 203 24.04 17.07 -2.36
CA PHE A 203 25.06 16.58 -3.29
C PHE A 203 26.21 15.81 -2.62
N TRP A 204 26.60 16.22 -1.41
CA TRP A 204 27.69 15.60 -0.65
C TRP A 204 27.25 14.37 0.15
N SER A 205 26.04 13.85 -0.13
CA SER A 205 25.50 12.69 0.54
C SER A 205 26.15 11.39 0.09
N ARG A 206 26.25 10.43 1.01
CA ARG A 206 26.58 9.03 0.68
C ARG A 206 25.58 8.37 -0.28
N TYR A 207 24.39 8.96 -0.43
CA TYR A 207 23.35 8.48 -1.36
C TYR A 207 23.51 9.03 -2.78
N THR A 208 24.37 10.02 -3.02
CA THR A 208 24.57 10.61 -4.36
C THR A 208 24.90 9.58 -5.46
N PRO A 209 25.74 8.55 -5.22
CA PRO A 209 25.97 7.50 -6.22
C PRO A 209 24.71 6.72 -6.61
N LEU A 210 23.75 6.55 -5.68
CA LEU A 210 22.49 5.87 -5.95
C LEU A 210 21.61 6.69 -6.91
N PHE A 211 21.48 8.00 -6.66
CA PHE A 211 20.75 8.90 -7.57
C PHE A 211 21.43 9.02 -8.93
N ALA A 212 22.77 9.10 -8.96
CA ALA A 212 23.54 9.10 -10.21
C ALA A 212 23.36 7.79 -11.00
N LEU A 213 23.22 6.65 -10.32
CA LEU A 213 22.91 5.38 -10.98
C LEU A 213 21.47 5.39 -11.53
N ALA A 214 20.52 5.93 -10.77
CA ALA A 214 19.13 6.04 -11.16
C ALA A 214 18.87 7.05 -12.29
N SER A 215 19.75 8.03 -12.50
CA SER A 215 19.64 9.00 -13.60
C SER A 215 20.11 8.43 -14.95
N ARG A 216 20.85 7.31 -14.96
CA ARG A 216 21.40 6.73 -16.20
C ARG A 216 20.26 6.36 -17.15
N LYS A 217 20.29 6.97 -18.35
CA LYS A 217 19.29 6.79 -19.41
C LYS A 217 17.87 7.22 -19.03
N ALA A 218 17.70 7.96 -17.94
CA ALA A 218 16.40 8.51 -17.60
C ALA A 218 16.01 9.61 -18.59
N SER A 219 14.74 9.62 -19.00
CA SER A 219 14.17 10.66 -19.85
C SER A 219 13.83 11.93 -19.06
N CYS A 220 13.35 11.78 -17.82
CA CYS A 220 12.99 12.90 -16.94
C CYS A 220 14.21 13.44 -16.18
N PRO A 221 14.41 14.77 -16.10
CA PRO A 221 15.53 15.37 -15.37
C PRO A 221 15.34 15.40 -13.85
N ASP A 222 14.12 15.22 -13.33
CA ASP A 222 13.85 15.28 -11.89
C ASP A 222 14.43 14.06 -11.15
N PRO A 223 15.34 14.24 -10.18
CA PRO A 223 15.99 13.11 -9.49
C PRO A 223 15.03 12.21 -8.70
N THR A 224 13.94 12.76 -8.18
CA THR A 224 12.91 12.00 -7.47
C THR A 224 12.11 11.15 -8.45
N CYS A 225 11.72 11.70 -9.59
CA CYS A 225 11.14 10.92 -10.67
C CYS A 225 12.10 9.81 -11.13
N GLN A 226 13.40 10.10 -11.28
CA GLN A 226 14.39 9.12 -11.72
C GLN A 226 14.50 7.92 -10.77
N ILE A 227 14.62 8.16 -9.46
CA ILE A 227 14.76 7.07 -8.48
C ILE A 227 13.49 6.24 -8.32
N LEU A 228 12.31 6.81 -8.60
CA LEU A 228 11.02 6.12 -8.50
C LEU A 228 10.59 5.43 -9.80
N HIS A 229 10.75 6.08 -10.95
CA HIS A 229 10.32 5.61 -12.26
C HIS A 229 11.40 4.81 -13.00
N ASN A 230 12.62 5.35 -13.12
CA ASN A 230 13.66 4.72 -13.92
C ASN A 230 14.31 3.54 -13.17
N SER A 231 14.32 3.60 -11.84
CA SER A 231 15.00 2.59 -11.04
C SER A 231 14.40 2.47 -9.64
N ALA A 232 13.07 2.35 -9.49
CA ALA A 232 12.33 2.21 -8.22
C ALA A 232 13.19 1.83 -6.99
N TRP A 233 13.68 2.82 -6.25
CA TRP A 233 14.59 2.68 -5.10
C TRP A 233 15.87 1.85 -5.37
N GLY A 234 16.53 2.10 -6.51
CA GLY A 234 17.72 1.37 -6.99
C GLY A 234 17.44 0.03 -7.68
N THR A 235 16.20 -0.45 -7.73
CA THR A 235 15.90 -1.83 -8.17
C THR A 235 15.83 -2.02 -9.69
N GLY A 236 15.63 -0.94 -10.45
CA GLY A 236 15.52 -1.02 -11.91
C GLY A 236 14.13 -1.41 -12.42
N ALA A 237 13.11 -1.38 -11.57
CA ALA A 237 11.70 -1.40 -11.94
C ALA A 237 11.14 0.03 -12.09
N SER A 238 9.95 0.13 -12.67
CA SER A 238 9.16 1.37 -12.72
C SER A 238 7.91 1.26 -11.87
N LEU A 239 7.58 2.33 -11.15
CA LEU A 239 6.36 2.43 -10.34
C LEU A 239 5.16 3.01 -11.09
N PHE A 240 5.39 3.69 -12.21
CA PHE A 240 4.34 4.40 -12.94
C PHE A 240 4.74 4.58 -14.40
N VAL A 241 3.79 4.80 -15.30
CA VAL A 241 4.02 5.32 -16.64
C VAL A 241 4.09 6.84 -16.51
N HIS A 242 5.23 7.44 -16.90
CA HIS A 242 5.50 8.87 -16.65
C HIS A 242 4.42 9.76 -17.26
N GLU A 243 3.99 9.40 -18.46
CA GLU A 243 2.98 10.11 -19.24
C GLU A 243 1.61 10.09 -18.59
N HIS A 244 1.34 9.25 -17.58
CA HIS A 244 0.05 9.21 -16.89
C HIS A 244 -0.04 10.24 -15.75
N LEU A 245 1.09 10.79 -15.31
CA LEU A 245 1.08 11.78 -14.22
C LEU A 245 0.62 13.16 -14.72
N SER A 246 -0.08 13.89 -13.84
CA SER A 246 -0.23 15.33 -14.03
C SER A 246 1.09 16.03 -13.67
N ALA A 247 1.30 17.25 -14.16
CA ALA A 247 2.48 18.04 -13.78
C ALA A 247 2.54 18.30 -12.27
N THR A 248 1.39 18.54 -11.64
CA THR A 248 1.28 18.76 -10.18
C THR A 248 1.66 17.49 -9.41
N THR A 249 1.11 16.34 -9.79
CA THR A 249 1.42 15.05 -9.15
C THR A 249 2.89 14.70 -9.31
N HIS A 250 3.45 14.91 -10.49
CA HIS A 250 4.87 14.71 -10.77
C HIS A 250 5.77 15.56 -9.85
N ASN A 251 5.44 16.83 -9.67
CA ASN A 251 6.22 17.73 -8.80
C ASN A 251 6.15 17.40 -7.31
N ARG A 252 5.16 16.59 -6.92
CA ARG A 252 4.87 16.17 -5.54
C ARG A 252 5.29 14.73 -5.24
N LEU A 253 6.02 14.06 -6.14
CA LEU A 253 6.42 12.66 -5.94
C LEU A 253 7.17 12.42 -4.61
N ALA A 254 8.00 13.37 -4.16
CA ALA A 254 8.73 13.30 -2.88
C ALA A 254 7.82 13.42 -1.64
N GLU A 255 6.62 13.98 -1.82
CA GLU A 255 5.60 14.07 -0.77
C GLU A 255 4.77 12.77 -0.73
N LEU A 256 4.40 12.26 -1.91
CA LEU A 256 3.54 11.09 -2.07
C LEU A 256 4.26 9.77 -1.76
N LEU A 257 5.58 9.72 -1.98
CA LEU A 257 6.40 8.53 -1.80
C LEU A 257 7.59 8.93 -0.95
N GLY A 258 7.78 8.23 0.17
CA GLY A 258 8.85 8.44 1.13
C GLY A 258 9.99 7.43 1.03
N PRO A 259 10.91 7.45 2.01
CA PRO A 259 12.07 6.57 2.01
C PRO A 259 11.69 5.09 2.14
N ALA A 260 12.44 4.23 1.43
CA ALA A 260 12.27 2.79 1.48
C ALA A 260 13.18 2.16 2.54
N PRO A 261 12.64 1.52 3.60
CA PRO A 261 13.46 0.89 4.62
C PRO A 261 14.13 -0.39 4.13
N LEU A 262 15.42 -0.55 4.38
CA LEU A 262 16.20 -1.70 3.91
C LEU A 262 15.97 -2.95 4.75
N TRP A 263 15.57 -2.80 6.02
CA TRP A 263 15.33 -3.94 6.92
C TRP A 263 14.13 -4.82 6.52
N ILE A 264 13.27 -4.34 5.61
CA ILE A 264 12.13 -5.09 5.07
C ILE A 264 12.56 -6.02 3.91
N LEU A 265 13.68 -5.71 3.24
CA LEU A 265 14.13 -6.45 2.06
C LEU A 265 14.33 -7.95 2.30
N PRO A 266 14.85 -8.43 3.45
CA PRO A 266 14.97 -9.86 3.71
C PRO A 266 13.62 -10.58 3.70
N HIS A 267 12.58 -9.96 4.26
CA HIS A 267 11.24 -10.55 4.25
C HIS A 267 10.65 -10.54 2.83
N LEU A 268 10.73 -9.41 2.13
CA LEU A 268 10.28 -9.30 0.75
C LEU A 268 11.00 -10.31 -0.17
N ARG A 269 12.29 -10.55 0.05
CA ARG A 269 13.09 -11.54 -0.69
C ARG A 269 12.60 -12.97 -0.41
N ARG A 270 12.29 -13.30 0.84
CA ARG A 270 11.73 -14.62 1.19
C ARG A 270 10.41 -14.86 0.45
N ILE A 271 9.54 -13.85 0.44
CA ILE A 271 8.26 -13.85 -0.27
C ILE A 271 8.44 -14.05 -1.78
N GLU A 272 9.37 -13.31 -2.38
CA GLU A 272 9.64 -13.40 -3.82
C GLU A 272 10.22 -14.76 -4.21
N LEU A 273 11.15 -15.32 -3.43
CA LEU A 273 11.72 -16.65 -3.67
C LEU A 273 10.67 -17.76 -3.53
N ALA A 274 9.75 -17.61 -2.58
CA ALA A 274 8.64 -18.54 -2.38
C ALA A 274 7.55 -18.39 -3.45
N ARG A 275 7.52 -17.27 -4.19
CA ARG A 275 6.39 -16.84 -5.06
C ARG A 275 5.04 -16.90 -4.34
N SER A 276 5.08 -16.66 -3.04
CA SER A 276 3.92 -16.72 -2.17
C SER A 276 4.17 -15.83 -0.96
N VAL A 277 3.09 -15.29 -0.42
CA VAL A 277 3.16 -14.50 0.81
C VAL A 277 3.38 -15.43 1.99
N VAL A 278 4.54 -15.34 2.61
CA VAL A 278 4.98 -16.21 3.71
C VAL A 278 5.30 -15.38 4.95
N ARG A 279 5.15 -15.98 6.11
CA ARG A 279 5.48 -15.37 7.41
C ARG A 279 7.00 -15.22 7.57
N TRP A 280 7.43 -14.16 8.26
CA TRP A 280 8.84 -14.00 8.64
C TRP A 280 9.22 -14.72 9.94
N HIS A 281 8.42 -14.53 10.98
CA HIS A 281 8.66 -14.98 12.34
C HIS A 281 8.02 -16.35 12.63
N HIS A 282 8.78 -17.44 12.42
CA HIS A 282 8.27 -18.81 12.69
C HIS A 282 8.35 -19.23 14.16
N GLY A 283 9.37 -18.79 14.89
CA GLY A 283 9.66 -19.21 16.27
C GLY A 283 9.12 -18.28 17.36
N ASP A 284 8.31 -17.29 16.99
CA ASP A 284 7.78 -16.29 17.91
C ASP A 284 6.25 -16.41 17.98
N ASP A 285 5.76 -16.87 19.13
CA ASP A 285 4.34 -17.16 19.36
C ASP A 285 3.43 -15.95 19.10
N ARG A 286 3.95 -14.73 19.17
CA ARG A 286 3.21 -13.50 18.86
C ARG A 286 2.65 -13.49 17.44
N TYR A 287 3.31 -14.17 16.50
CA TYR A 287 2.92 -14.24 15.09
C TYR A 287 2.33 -15.61 14.71
N ARG A 288 2.04 -16.46 15.70
CA ARG A 288 1.49 -17.82 15.48
C ARG A 288 0.18 -17.82 14.69
N ALA A 289 -0.62 -16.76 14.81
CA ALA A 289 -1.90 -16.63 14.11
C ALA A 289 -1.75 -16.49 12.58
N LEU A 290 -0.61 -15.98 12.09
CA LEU A 290 -0.33 -15.97 10.67
C LEU A 290 0.09 -17.37 10.20
N PRO A 291 -0.45 -17.85 9.07
CA PRO A 291 0.02 -19.10 8.50
C PRO A 291 1.45 -18.95 7.99
N GLU A 292 2.19 -20.06 7.90
CA GLU A 292 3.54 -20.04 7.34
C GLU A 292 3.54 -19.55 5.89
N ASN A 293 2.50 -19.93 5.15
CA ASN A 293 2.24 -19.52 3.79
C ASN A 293 0.74 -19.14 3.66
N ALA A 294 0.46 -17.89 3.32
CA ALA A 294 -0.89 -17.38 3.19
C ALA A 294 -1.69 -18.05 2.07
N LEU A 295 -1.03 -18.42 0.96
CA LEU A 295 -1.69 -19.08 -0.17
C LEU A 295 -2.25 -20.46 0.20
N ASP A 296 -1.54 -21.20 1.06
CA ASP A 296 -1.97 -22.52 1.53
C ASP A 296 -3.20 -22.43 2.46
N GLN A 297 -3.46 -21.24 3.02
CA GLN A 297 -4.63 -20.93 3.84
C GLN A 297 -5.60 -19.96 3.16
N ALA A 298 -5.52 -19.80 1.84
CA ALA A 298 -6.40 -18.89 1.10
C ALA A 298 -7.89 -19.24 1.24
N GLY A 299 -8.24 -20.49 1.54
CA GLY A 299 -9.62 -20.91 1.82
C GLY A 299 -10.21 -20.33 3.12
N ARG A 300 -9.42 -19.60 3.93
CA ARG A 300 -9.90 -18.83 5.09
C ARG A 300 -10.41 -17.45 4.72
N ILE A 301 -10.16 -17.00 3.50
CA ILE A 301 -10.76 -15.78 2.96
C ILE A 301 -12.26 -16.01 2.84
N ASP A 302 -13.05 -15.19 3.54
CA ASP A 302 -14.49 -15.35 3.72
C ASP A 302 -15.32 -14.31 2.96
N CYS A 303 -14.69 -13.58 2.03
CA CYS A 303 -15.31 -12.52 1.25
C CYS A 303 -14.88 -12.55 -0.22
N PRO A 304 -15.68 -11.94 -1.13
CA PRO A 304 -15.28 -11.75 -2.52
C PRO A 304 -14.02 -10.90 -2.66
N VAL A 305 -13.20 -11.19 -3.68
CA VAL A 305 -11.96 -10.47 -3.96
C VAL A 305 -11.90 -10.06 -5.43
N LEU A 306 -11.69 -8.76 -5.69
CA LEU A 306 -11.26 -8.26 -6.99
C LEU A 306 -9.74 -8.07 -7.00
N LEU A 307 -9.07 -8.78 -7.89
CA LEU A 307 -7.66 -8.58 -8.20
C LEU A 307 -7.55 -7.58 -9.35
N LEU A 308 -6.95 -6.42 -9.08
CA LEU A 308 -6.82 -5.32 -10.04
C LEU A 308 -5.33 -5.09 -10.39
N SER A 309 -5.01 -4.92 -11.66
CA SER A 309 -3.67 -4.52 -12.10
C SER A 309 -3.73 -3.60 -13.30
N GLY A 310 -2.73 -2.74 -13.47
CA GLY A 310 -2.42 -2.16 -14.77
C GLY A 310 -1.60 -3.13 -15.63
N SER A 311 -1.73 -3.08 -16.95
CA SER A 311 -0.99 -3.97 -17.87
C SER A 311 0.51 -3.65 -17.96
N GLU A 312 0.91 -2.43 -17.60
CA GLU A 312 2.31 -1.95 -17.60
C GLU A 312 2.91 -1.94 -16.19
N ASN A 313 2.44 -2.83 -15.31
CA ASN A 313 2.94 -2.97 -13.94
C ASN A 313 4.39 -3.49 -13.92
N GLY A 314 5.35 -2.57 -14.03
CA GLY A 314 6.78 -2.87 -14.06
C GLY A 314 7.38 -3.35 -12.75
N LEU A 315 6.63 -3.27 -11.63
CA LEU A 315 7.10 -3.71 -10.32
C LEU A 315 6.69 -5.16 -10.05
N TRP A 316 5.38 -5.41 -10.06
CA TRP A 316 4.76 -6.70 -9.72
C TRP A 316 4.25 -7.47 -10.94
N LEU A 317 4.73 -7.16 -12.16
CA LEU A 317 4.44 -7.88 -13.40
C LEU A 317 2.97 -8.37 -13.48
N ASP A 318 2.78 -9.64 -13.84
CA ASP A 318 1.53 -10.37 -13.94
C ASP A 318 1.10 -11.04 -12.61
N SER A 319 1.54 -10.52 -11.44
CA SER A 319 1.26 -11.14 -10.13
C SER A 319 -0.22 -11.40 -9.89
N GLN A 320 -1.09 -10.45 -10.28
CA GLN A 320 -2.54 -10.59 -10.06
C GLN A 320 -3.19 -11.60 -10.99
N LYS A 321 -2.74 -11.67 -12.24
CA LYS A 321 -3.20 -12.70 -13.19
C LYS A 321 -2.82 -14.10 -12.70
N LEU A 322 -1.56 -14.27 -12.28
CA LEU A 322 -1.09 -15.52 -11.67
C LEU A 322 -1.90 -15.85 -10.41
N CYS A 323 -2.19 -14.86 -9.57
CA CYS A 323 -2.95 -15.05 -8.33
C CYS A 323 -4.36 -15.55 -8.64
N HIS A 324 -5.02 -14.96 -9.63
CA HIS A 324 -6.34 -15.39 -10.11
C HIS A 324 -6.31 -16.84 -10.61
N GLU A 325 -5.36 -17.19 -11.48
CA GLU A 325 -5.22 -18.56 -12.03
C GLU A 325 -4.96 -19.60 -10.92
N VAL A 326 -4.09 -19.28 -9.96
CA VAL A 326 -3.76 -20.16 -8.85
C VAL A 326 -4.94 -20.31 -7.89
N LEU A 327 -5.66 -19.24 -7.56
CA LEU A 327 -6.83 -19.31 -6.68
C LEU A 327 -8.00 -20.04 -7.36
N ALA A 328 -8.24 -19.81 -8.65
CA ALA A 328 -9.25 -20.55 -9.40
C ALA A 328 -8.97 -22.06 -9.39
N ALA A 329 -7.70 -22.46 -9.47
CA ALA A 329 -7.30 -23.87 -9.42
C ALA A 329 -7.33 -24.47 -8.00
N ARG A 330 -6.85 -23.73 -6.97
CA ARG A 330 -6.67 -24.26 -5.62
C ARG A 330 -7.86 -24.03 -4.68
N GLN A 331 -8.67 -23.00 -4.94
CA GLN A 331 -9.77 -22.55 -4.10
C GLN A 331 -10.99 -22.17 -4.97
N PRO A 332 -11.58 -23.11 -5.73
CA PRO A 332 -12.64 -22.81 -6.70
C PRO A 332 -13.95 -22.28 -6.08
N ARG A 333 -14.09 -22.34 -4.75
CA ARG A 333 -15.24 -21.79 -4.01
C ARG A 333 -15.05 -20.34 -3.60
N LEU A 334 -13.82 -19.81 -3.67
CA LEU A 334 -13.55 -18.42 -3.37
C LEU A 334 -13.97 -17.56 -4.57
N ASP A 335 -14.81 -16.57 -4.32
CA ASP A 335 -15.24 -15.61 -5.34
C ASP A 335 -14.09 -14.64 -5.64
N VAL A 336 -13.36 -14.88 -6.74
CA VAL A 336 -12.23 -14.07 -7.16
C VAL A 336 -12.45 -13.59 -8.58
N ALA A 337 -12.55 -12.27 -8.75
CA ALA A 337 -12.56 -11.61 -10.04
C ALA A 337 -11.17 -11.05 -10.36
N TYR A 338 -10.87 -10.87 -11.65
CA TYR A 338 -9.65 -10.21 -12.11
C TYR A 338 -9.98 -9.15 -13.16
N ALA A 339 -9.39 -7.96 -13.00
CA ALA A 339 -9.46 -6.88 -13.96
C ALA A 339 -8.05 -6.35 -14.27
N GLU A 340 -7.76 -6.18 -15.55
CA GLU A 340 -6.52 -5.56 -16.03
C GLU A 340 -6.85 -4.28 -16.79
N VAL A 341 -6.21 -3.18 -16.41
CA VAL A 341 -6.39 -1.86 -17.05
C VAL A 341 -5.25 -1.62 -18.04
N PRO A 342 -5.53 -1.53 -19.36
CA PRO A 342 -4.50 -1.34 -20.38
C PRO A 342 -3.74 -0.03 -20.23
N GLY A 343 -2.42 -0.07 -20.38
CA GLY A 343 -1.54 1.10 -20.39
C GLY A 343 -1.20 1.68 -19.01
N TYR A 344 -1.80 1.17 -17.93
CA TYR A 344 -1.54 1.66 -16.59
C TYR A 344 -0.36 0.92 -15.93
N GLY A 345 0.52 1.66 -15.26
CA GLY A 345 1.59 1.15 -14.43
C GLY A 345 1.13 0.79 -13.00
N HIS A 346 2.10 0.62 -12.11
CA HIS A 346 1.83 0.10 -10.76
C HIS A 346 1.02 1.07 -9.87
N LEU A 347 1.42 2.34 -9.80
CA LEU A 347 0.75 3.39 -9.02
C LEU A 347 -0.31 4.15 -9.82
N ASP A 348 -0.24 4.14 -11.15
CA ASP A 348 -1.09 4.94 -12.04
C ASP A 348 -2.57 4.68 -11.83
N THR A 349 -2.92 3.49 -11.37
CA THR A 349 -4.30 3.10 -11.09
C THR A 349 -4.94 3.95 -10.00
N PHE A 350 -4.16 4.72 -9.23
CA PHE A 350 -4.65 5.67 -8.23
C PHE A 350 -4.15 7.09 -8.47
N ILE A 351 -2.88 7.26 -8.90
CA ILE A 351 -2.26 8.59 -9.04
C ILE A 351 -2.25 9.13 -10.47
N GLY A 352 -2.67 8.33 -11.45
CA GLY A 352 -2.72 8.72 -12.85
C GLY A 352 -3.86 9.73 -13.10
N ARG A 353 -3.63 10.70 -13.98
CA ARG A 353 -4.63 11.75 -14.30
C ARG A 353 -5.93 11.21 -14.89
N GLY A 354 -5.89 10.03 -15.52
CA GLY A 354 -7.05 9.34 -16.10
C GLY A 354 -7.69 8.30 -15.18
N ALA A 355 -7.13 8.06 -13.98
CA ALA A 355 -7.53 6.92 -13.14
C ALA A 355 -9.02 6.91 -12.79
N ALA A 356 -9.63 8.08 -12.58
CA ALA A 356 -11.07 8.17 -12.31
C ALA A 356 -11.95 7.65 -13.44
N LEU A 357 -11.54 7.84 -14.69
CA LEU A 357 -12.29 7.42 -15.86
C LEU A 357 -12.06 5.93 -16.16
N ASP A 358 -10.80 5.50 -16.11
CA ASP A 358 -10.42 4.19 -16.64
C ASP A 358 -10.37 3.08 -15.58
N VAL A 359 -10.29 3.45 -14.29
CA VAL A 359 -9.98 2.49 -13.21
C VAL A 359 -11.08 2.43 -12.16
N PHE A 360 -11.53 3.57 -11.64
CA PHE A 360 -12.40 3.57 -10.46
C PHE A 360 -13.78 2.96 -10.71
N GLY A 361 -14.26 2.93 -11.96
CA GLY A 361 -15.47 2.19 -12.33
C GLY A 361 -15.39 0.70 -11.99
N HIS A 362 -14.25 0.05 -12.21
CA HIS A 362 -14.06 -1.36 -11.83
C HIS A 362 -14.17 -1.59 -10.32
N ILE A 363 -13.66 -0.63 -9.52
CA ILE A 363 -13.76 -0.67 -8.07
C ILE A 363 -15.23 -0.52 -7.67
N LEU A 364 -15.91 0.50 -8.16
CA LEU A 364 -17.31 0.79 -7.83
C LEU A 364 -18.26 -0.33 -8.24
N ASP A 365 -18.09 -0.90 -9.43
CA ASP A 365 -18.91 -2.01 -9.91
C ASP A 365 -18.78 -3.23 -9.00
N PHE A 366 -17.57 -3.52 -8.51
CA PHE A 366 -17.34 -4.58 -7.54
C PHE A 366 -17.99 -4.26 -6.20
N LEU A 367 -17.74 -3.08 -5.63
CA LEU A 367 -18.33 -2.67 -4.35
C LEU A 367 -19.87 -2.65 -4.40
N GLY A 368 -20.44 -2.23 -5.53
CA GLY A 368 -21.89 -2.14 -5.74
C GLY A 368 -22.57 -3.51 -5.82
N LYS A 369 -21.91 -4.51 -6.42
CA LYS A 369 -22.43 -5.90 -6.49
C LYS A 369 -22.51 -6.60 -5.14
N HIS A 370 -21.71 -6.16 -4.17
CA HIS A 370 -21.56 -6.79 -2.85
C HIS A 370 -22.02 -5.89 -1.70
N ARG A 371 -22.75 -4.82 -2.01
CA ARG A 371 -23.21 -3.78 -1.07
C ARG A 371 -24.18 -4.28 0.00
#